data_AF-A0A519R6D3-F1
#
_entry.id   AF-A0A519R6D3-F1
#
_cell.length_a   1.000
_cell.length_b   1.000
_cell.length_c   1.000
_cell.angle_alpha   90.00
_cell.angle_beta   90.00
_cell.angle_gamma   90.00
#
_symmetry.space_group_name_H-M   'P 1'
#
loop_
_entity.id
_entity.type
_entity.pdbx_description
1 polymer ?
#
loop_
_entity_poly.entity_id
_entity_poly.type
_entity_poly.pdbx_seq_one_letter_code
_entity_poly.pdbx_strand_id
1 'polypeptide(L)'
;MRPETEELYKKNCRFEKNCKPEPRIRKYESGITHYVTQCTTCGATFGQPFSKKLIVDHESIKPFDEEFEKQFVAEAYKDLFELSDKQKKLQEIRKRLKSDYFKNVLKLPFDNFETAYNAYLNSPFWQTKRKLILERDNFLCQFCNAAKATQVHHLSYDNLGNECDFELLSVCYPCHQIIHDIETNENIYDRSQRKEL
;
A
#
# COMPACT_ATOMS: atom_id res chain seq x y z
N MET A 1 46.82 12.56 9.53
CA MET A 1 45.65 11.95 10.19
C MET A 1 44.59 11.73 9.13
N ARG A 2 44.27 10.47 8.80
CA ARG A 2 43.21 10.09 7.84
C ARG A 2 41.89 10.06 8.60
N PRO A 3 40.92 10.95 8.32
CA PRO A 3 39.60 10.85 8.93
C PRO A 3 38.73 9.83 8.15
N GLU A 4 38.04 8.98 8.89
CA GLU A 4 36.61 8.68 8.68
C GLU A 4 36.14 7.96 7.40
N THR A 5 36.94 7.07 6.80
CA THR A 5 36.45 6.31 5.63
C THR A 5 35.59 5.10 6.02
N GLU A 6 35.84 4.40 7.12
CA GLU A 6 35.08 3.18 7.49
C GLU A 6 33.62 3.43 7.94
N GLU A 7 33.31 4.62 8.47
CA GLU A 7 31.97 4.95 8.96
C GLU A 7 31.00 5.37 7.85
N LEU A 8 31.48 6.00 6.77
CA LEU A 8 30.63 6.43 5.65
C LEU A 8 30.16 5.27 4.77
N TYR A 9 30.94 4.19 4.64
CA TYR A 9 30.58 3.04 3.79
C TYR A 9 29.42 2.20 4.37
N LYS A 10 29.14 2.31 5.67
CA LYS A 10 28.13 1.48 6.34
C LYS A 10 26.69 1.98 6.15
N LYS A 11 26.47 3.28 5.92
CA LYS A 11 25.11 3.89 5.94
C LYS A 11 24.16 3.51 4.79
N ASN A 12 24.67 3.00 3.68
CA ASN A 12 23.86 2.70 2.49
C ASN A 12 23.76 1.19 2.20
N CYS A 13 24.40 0.33 3.01
CA CYS A 13 24.40 -1.10 2.79
C CYS A 13 23.20 -1.77 3.48
N ARG A 14 22.42 -2.55 2.72
CA ARG A 14 21.29 -3.36 3.24
C ARG A 14 21.67 -4.37 4.33
N PHE A 15 22.95 -4.72 4.45
CA PHE A 15 23.47 -5.65 5.45
C PHE A 15 24.56 -5.02 6.31
N GLU A 16 24.39 -3.79 6.79
CA GLU A 16 25.33 -3.00 7.64
C GLU A 16 26.51 -3.79 8.27
N LYS A 17 26.22 -4.87 9.03
CA LYS A 17 27.22 -5.72 9.72
C LYS A 17 27.97 -6.74 8.83
N ASN A 18 27.39 -7.21 7.74
CA ASN A 18 27.93 -8.18 6.77
C ASN A 18 28.22 -7.55 5.39
N CYS A 19 28.41 -6.24 5.33
CA CYS A 19 28.81 -5.53 4.11
C CYS A 19 30.19 -6.00 3.64
N LYS A 20 30.32 -6.34 2.36
CA LYS A 20 31.59 -6.68 1.72
C LYS A 20 31.88 -5.70 0.58
N PRO A 21 32.34 -4.48 0.88
CA PRO A 21 32.59 -3.46 -0.13
C PRO A 21 33.86 -3.81 -0.93
N GLU A 22 33.75 -3.80 -2.26
CA GLU A 22 34.89 -3.98 -3.15
C GLU A 22 34.94 -2.90 -4.24
N PRO A 23 36.15 -2.49 -4.69
CA PRO A 23 36.33 -1.64 -5.86
C PRO A 23 35.73 -2.27 -7.13
N ARG A 24 35.06 -1.45 -7.94
CA ARG A 24 34.50 -1.82 -9.24
C ARG A 24 34.71 -0.71 -10.26
N ILE A 25 34.78 -1.10 -11.53
CA ILE A 25 34.85 -0.17 -12.67
C ILE A 25 33.48 -0.05 -13.33
N ARG A 26 32.86 1.13 -13.29
CA ARG A 26 31.63 1.44 -14.03
C ARG A 26 31.98 2.25 -15.30
N LYS A 27 31.62 1.72 -16.47
CA LYS A 27 31.80 2.38 -17.76
C LYS A 27 30.45 2.89 -18.24
N TYR A 28 30.37 4.16 -18.61
CA TYR A 28 29.16 4.78 -19.14
C TYR A 28 29.19 4.80 -20.67
N GLU A 29 28.02 4.90 -21.30
CA GLU A 29 27.87 5.00 -22.77
C GLU A 29 28.67 6.17 -23.37
N SER A 30 28.90 7.23 -22.59
CA SER A 30 29.73 8.39 -22.94
C SER A 30 31.24 8.09 -23.01
N GLY A 31 31.67 6.86 -22.69
CA GLY A 31 33.08 6.46 -22.60
C GLY A 31 33.77 6.85 -21.27
N ILE A 32 33.08 7.59 -20.40
CA ILE A 32 33.58 7.96 -19.07
C ILE A 32 33.65 6.70 -18.20
N THR A 33 34.72 6.58 -17.41
CA THR A 33 34.94 5.47 -16.50
C THR A 33 35.05 5.98 -15.06
N HIS A 34 34.24 5.43 -14.16
CA HIS A 34 34.29 5.71 -12.73
C HIS A 34 34.77 4.48 -11.95
N TYR A 35 35.60 4.72 -10.93
CA TYR A 35 35.92 3.72 -9.92
C TYR A 35 34.99 3.94 -8.74
N VAL A 36 34.17 2.94 -8.45
CA VAL A 36 33.12 2.98 -7.43
C VAL A 36 33.26 1.80 -6.48
N THR A 37 32.60 1.89 -5.33
CA THR A 37 32.58 0.79 -4.36
C THR A 37 31.23 0.08 -4.46
N GLN A 38 31.25 -1.24 -4.65
CA GLN A 38 30.04 -2.07 -4.69
C GLN A 38 30.10 -3.15 -3.61
N CYS A 39 29.00 -3.37 -2.89
CA CYS A 39 28.87 -4.51 -1.98
C CYS A 39 28.77 -5.82 -2.75
N THR A 40 29.63 -6.80 -2.46
CA THR A 40 29.53 -8.15 -3.03
C THR A 40 28.50 -9.04 -2.33
N THR A 41 27.82 -8.53 -1.31
CA THR A 41 26.71 -9.23 -0.63
C THR A 41 25.33 -8.79 -1.15
N CYS A 42 25.12 -7.50 -1.44
CA CYS A 42 23.81 -6.96 -1.85
C CYS A 42 23.80 -6.09 -3.11
N GLY A 43 24.96 -5.88 -3.75
CA GLY A 43 25.08 -5.06 -4.96
C GLY A 43 25.00 -3.55 -4.76
N ALA A 44 24.64 -3.07 -3.56
CA ALA A 44 24.54 -1.64 -3.27
C ALA A 44 25.86 -0.89 -3.50
N THR A 45 25.74 0.35 -3.99
CA THR A 45 26.89 1.24 -4.27
C THR A 45 27.08 2.24 -3.14
N PHE A 46 28.33 2.49 -2.75
CA PHE A 46 28.65 3.38 -1.62
C PHE A 46 29.68 4.46 -1.98
N GLY A 47 29.51 5.62 -1.34
CA GLY A 47 30.44 6.74 -1.43
C GLY A 47 30.44 7.42 -2.81
N GLN A 48 31.36 8.36 -2.97
CA GLN A 48 31.62 9.05 -4.23
C GLN A 48 32.61 8.25 -5.09
N PRO A 49 32.61 8.43 -6.42
CA PRO A 49 33.66 7.90 -7.29
C PRO A 49 35.05 8.33 -6.77
N PHE A 50 36.02 7.42 -6.83
CA PHE A 50 37.36 7.66 -6.30
C PHE A 50 38.45 7.60 -7.38
N SER A 51 39.62 8.17 -7.08
CA SER A 51 40.72 8.28 -8.03
C SER A 51 41.35 6.93 -8.33
N LYS A 52 41.67 6.69 -9.61
CA LYS A 52 42.46 5.54 -10.07
C LYS A 52 43.75 5.36 -9.23
N LYS A 53 44.39 6.44 -8.79
CA LYS A 53 45.65 6.38 -8.01
C LYS A 53 45.54 5.66 -6.65
N LEU A 54 44.33 5.46 -6.13
CA LEU A 54 44.10 4.77 -4.86
C LEU A 54 44.05 3.24 -4.99
N ILE A 55 44.17 2.71 -6.21
CA ILE A 55 44.13 1.29 -6.50
C ILE A 55 45.56 0.79 -6.72
N VAL A 56 45.93 -0.25 -5.98
CA VAL A 56 47.27 -0.86 -6.06
C VAL A 56 47.38 -1.81 -7.25
N ASP A 57 46.32 -2.55 -7.54
CA ASP A 57 46.26 -3.51 -8.65
C ASP A 57 45.05 -3.20 -9.54
N HIS A 58 45.34 -2.66 -10.72
CA HIS A 58 44.33 -2.24 -11.68
C HIS A 58 43.77 -3.39 -12.52
N GLU A 59 44.54 -4.45 -12.71
CA GLU A 59 44.19 -5.53 -13.64
C GLU A 59 43.20 -6.50 -13.01
N SER A 60 43.15 -6.59 -11.68
CA SER A 60 42.22 -7.44 -10.95
C SER A 60 40.86 -6.80 -10.64
N ILE A 61 40.64 -5.52 -10.96
CA ILE A 61 39.34 -4.88 -10.67
C ILE A 61 38.27 -5.35 -11.64
N LYS A 62 37.20 -5.92 -11.07
CA LYS A 62 36.04 -6.38 -11.82
C LYS A 62 35.16 -5.21 -12.29
N PRO A 63 34.46 -5.37 -13.43
CA PRO A 63 33.41 -4.45 -13.84
C PRO A 63 32.32 -4.33 -12.77
N PHE A 64 31.70 -3.16 -12.66
CA PHE A 64 30.52 -2.95 -11.83
C PHE A 64 29.39 -3.87 -12.30
N ASP A 65 28.81 -4.63 -11.39
CA ASP A 65 27.71 -5.52 -11.72
C ASP A 65 26.39 -4.74 -11.63
N GLU A 66 25.90 -4.29 -12.78
CA GLU A 66 24.67 -3.51 -12.87
C GLU A 66 23.42 -4.30 -12.50
N GLU A 67 23.51 -5.63 -12.54
CA GLU A 67 22.37 -6.51 -12.37
C GLU A 67 22.36 -7.15 -10.98
N PHE A 68 23.50 -7.23 -10.29
CA PHE A 68 23.58 -7.87 -8.99
C PHE A 68 22.66 -7.26 -7.93
N GLU A 69 22.58 -5.93 -7.85
CA GLU A 69 21.63 -5.29 -6.92
C GLU A 69 20.18 -5.59 -7.30
N LYS A 70 19.85 -5.58 -8.61
CA LYS A 70 18.50 -5.86 -9.09
C LYS A 70 18.10 -7.31 -8.82
N GLN A 71 18.98 -8.26 -9.10
CA GLN A 71 18.80 -9.68 -8.81
C GLN A 71 18.69 -9.93 -7.32
N PHE A 72 19.54 -9.30 -6.51
CA PHE A 72 19.48 -9.40 -5.07
C PHE A 72 18.13 -8.89 -4.53
N VAL A 73 17.65 -7.74 -5.00
CA VAL A 73 16.34 -7.20 -4.61
C VAL A 73 15.20 -8.10 -5.13
N ALA A 74 15.26 -8.55 -6.37
CA ALA A 74 14.24 -9.41 -6.97
C ALA A 74 14.11 -10.72 -6.19
N GLU A 75 15.23 -11.34 -5.79
CA GLU A 75 15.23 -12.57 -4.99
C GLU A 75 14.81 -12.29 -3.55
N ALA A 76 15.38 -11.28 -2.88
CA ALA A 76 15.09 -10.97 -1.49
C ALA A 76 13.62 -10.56 -1.25
N TYR A 77 12.96 -9.99 -2.26
CA TYR A 77 11.55 -9.57 -2.19
C TYR A 77 10.65 -10.37 -3.12
N LYS A 78 11.10 -11.52 -3.65
CA LYS A 78 10.32 -12.34 -4.58
C LYS A 78 8.94 -12.68 -4.03
N ASP A 79 8.90 -13.16 -2.79
CA ASP A 79 7.65 -13.50 -2.10
C ASP A 79 6.73 -12.28 -1.95
N LEU A 80 7.30 -11.09 -1.70
CA LEU A 80 6.52 -9.85 -1.58
C LEU A 80 5.91 -9.43 -2.92
N PHE A 81 6.67 -9.56 -4.02
CA PHE A 81 6.15 -9.32 -5.37
C PHE A 81 5.03 -10.31 -5.72
N GLU A 82 5.25 -11.60 -5.47
CA GLU A 82 4.24 -12.63 -5.69
C GLU A 82 2.96 -12.40 -4.86
N LEU A 83 3.11 -11.96 -3.60
CA LEU A 83 1.99 -11.60 -2.74
C LEU A 83 1.24 -10.37 -3.27
N SER A 84 1.95 -9.34 -3.71
CA SER A 84 1.37 -8.16 -4.35
C SER A 84 0.55 -8.54 -5.59
N ASP A 85 1.06 -9.41 -6.45
CA ASP A 85 0.35 -9.82 -7.66
C ASP A 85 -0.89 -10.67 -7.35
N LYS A 86 -0.79 -11.56 -6.35
CA LYS A 86 -1.96 -12.29 -5.83
C LYS A 86 -3.02 -11.32 -5.27
N GLN A 87 -2.61 -10.29 -4.55
CA GLN A 87 -3.53 -9.27 -4.01
C GLN A 87 -4.25 -8.51 -5.12
N LYS A 88 -3.55 -8.06 -6.16
CA LYS A 88 -4.16 -7.40 -7.34
C LYS A 88 -5.19 -8.30 -8.01
N LYS A 89 -4.86 -9.56 -8.25
CA LYS A 89 -5.78 -10.53 -8.83
C LYS A 89 -7.04 -10.75 -7.97
N LEU A 90 -6.88 -10.80 -6.65
CA LEU A 90 -8.02 -10.90 -5.73
C LEU A 90 -8.89 -9.63 -5.76
N GLN A 91 -8.31 -8.44 -5.88
CA GLN A 91 -9.05 -7.18 -6.02
C GLN A 91 -9.89 -7.18 -7.30
N GLU A 92 -9.35 -7.62 -8.43
CA GLU A 92 -10.10 -7.72 -9.70
C GLU A 92 -11.27 -8.70 -9.59
N ILE A 93 -11.05 -9.87 -8.98
CA ILE A 93 -12.11 -10.86 -8.75
C ILE A 93 -13.20 -10.26 -7.86
N ARG A 94 -12.84 -9.59 -6.77
CA ARG A 94 -13.80 -8.91 -5.88
C ARG A 94 -14.60 -7.84 -6.61
N LYS A 95 -13.95 -7.00 -7.44
CA LYS A 95 -14.63 -5.96 -8.24
C LYS A 95 -15.64 -6.59 -9.21
N ARG A 96 -15.27 -7.67 -9.89
CA ARG A 96 -16.17 -8.40 -10.79
C ARG A 96 -17.36 -9.00 -10.03
N LEU A 97 -17.11 -9.73 -8.94
CA LEU A 97 -18.18 -10.35 -8.14
C LEU A 97 -19.15 -9.29 -7.59
N LYS A 98 -18.64 -8.13 -7.14
CA LYS A 98 -19.48 -7.01 -6.70
C LYS A 98 -20.33 -6.48 -7.85
N SER A 99 -19.76 -6.26 -9.04
CA SER A 99 -20.52 -5.83 -10.21
C SER A 99 -21.62 -6.81 -10.60
N ASP A 100 -21.30 -8.11 -10.64
CA ASP A 100 -22.24 -9.17 -10.96
C ASP A 100 -23.37 -9.24 -9.92
N TYR A 101 -23.06 -9.07 -8.63
CA TYR A 101 -24.06 -9.03 -7.57
C TYR A 101 -25.02 -7.84 -7.73
N PHE A 102 -24.49 -6.63 -7.96
CA PHE A 102 -25.32 -5.44 -8.17
C PHE A 102 -26.26 -5.60 -9.37
N LYS A 103 -25.72 -6.03 -10.52
CA LYS A 103 -26.48 -6.12 -11.77
C LYS A 103 -27.49 -7.28 -11.75
N ASN A 104 -27.07 -8.44 -11.23
CA ASN A 104 -27.86 -9.66 -11.37
C ASN A 104 -28.75 -9.95 -10.16
N VAL A 105 -28.34 -9.58 -8.95
CA VAL A 105 -29.09 -9.81 -7.70
C VAL A 105 -29.89 -8.57 -7.32
N LEU A 106 -29.22 -7.43 -7.10
CA LEU A 106 -29.90 -6.19 -6.68
C LEU A 106 -30.66 -5.50 -7.82
N LYS A 107 -30.34 -5.82 -9.09
CA LYS A 107 -30.86 -5.15 -10.29
C LYS A 107 -30.57 -3.64 -10.28
N LEU A 108 -29.38 -3.26 -9.81
CA LEU A 108 -28.90 -1.88 -9.69
C LEU A 108 -27.69 -1.60 -10.59
N PRO A 109 -27.44 -0.34 -10.98
CA PRO A 109 -26.25 0.04 -11.75
C PRO A 109 -24.97 -0.12 -10.93
N PHE A 110 -23.84 -0.37 -11.64
CA PHE A 110 -22.50 -0.49 -11.06
C PHE A 110 -21.45 0.05 -12.04
N ASP A 111 -21.59 1.33 -12.39
CA ASP A 111 -20.67 2.01 -13.32
C ASP A 111 -19.43 2.53 -12.60
N ASN A 112 -19.64 3.18 -11.46
CA ASN A 112 -18.61 3.60 -10.52
C ASN A 112 -19.18 3.51 -9.08
N PHE A 113 -18.33 3.76 -8.09
CA PHE A 113 -18.74 3.68 -6.68
C PHE A 113 -19.91 4.61 -6.34
N GLU A 114 -19.85 5.88 -6.75
CA GLU A 114 -20.86 6.89 -6.39
C GLU A 114 -22.25 6.55 -6.96
N THR A 115 -22.30 6.14 -8.23
CA THR A 115 -23.55 5.70 -8.87
C THR A 115 -24.11 4.45 -8.20
N ALA A 116 -23.27 3.45 -7.93
CA ALA A 116 -23.69 2.23 -7.24
C ALA A 116 -24.19 2.51 -5.82
N TYR A 117 -23.46 3.33 -5.07
CA TYR A 117 -23.78 3.71 -3.70
C TYR A 117 -25.10 4.46 -3.61
N ASN A 118 -25.28 5.49 -4.42
CA ASN A 118 -26.52 6.26 -4.44
C ASN A 118 -27.72 5.40 -4.88
N ALA A 119 -27.55 4.53 -5.88
CA ALA A 119 -28.63 3.62 -6.29
C ALA A 119 -28.98 2.62 -5.17
N TYR A 120 -27.97 2.10 -4.47
CA TYR A 120 -28.14 1.18 -3.36
C TYR A 120 -28.86 1.82 -2.17
N LEU A 121 -28.44 3.01 -1.72
CA LEU A 121 -29.09 3.70 -0.60
C LEU A 121 -30.55 4.07 -0.88
N ASN A 122 -30.91 4.28 -2.14
CA ASN A 122 -32.30 4.55 -2.54
C ASN A 122 -33.11 3.27 -2.80
N SER A 123 -32.51 2.08 -2.68
CA SER A 123 -33.17 0.81 -2.97
C SER A 123 -34.05 0.32 -1.82
N PRO A 124 -35.13 -0.44 -2.10
CA PRO A 124 -35.93 -1.11 -1.06
C PRO A 124 -35.11 -2.08 -0.19
N PHE A 125 -34.06 -2.67 -0.77
CA PHE A 125 -33.16 -3.57 -0.06
C PHE A 125 -32.46 -2.84 1.09
N TRP A 126 -31.82 -1.70 0.80
CA TRP A 126 -31.17 -0.90 1.84
C TRP A 126 -32.16 -0.38 2.88
N GLN A 127 -33.35 0.09 2.46
CA GLN A 127 -34.35 0.58 3.43
C GLN A 127 -34.78 -0.53 4.41
N THR A 128 -34.89 -1.77 3.93
CA THR A 128 -35.19 -2.94 4.76
C THR A 128 -34.01 -3.25 5.70
N LYS A 129 -32.80 -3.35 5.17
CA LYS A 129 -31.56 -3.58 5.95
C LYS A 129 -31.40 -2.52 7.04
N ARG A 130 -31.49 -1.24 6.68
CA ARG A 130 -31.39 -0.10 7.59
C ARG A 130 -32.40 -0.20 8.72
N LYS A 131 -33.65 -0.56 8.43
CA LYS A 131 -34.68 -0.78 9.45
C LYS A 131 -34.28 -1.90 10.41
N LEU A 132 -33.84 -3.05 9.89
CA LEU A 132 -33.42 -4.19 10.71
C LEU A 132 -32.26 -3.84 11.65
N ILE A 133 -31.27 -3.09 11.18
CA ILE A 133 -30.12 -2.66 12.00
C ILE A 133 -30.56 -1.70 13.12
N LEU A 134 -31.45 -0.75 12.81
CA LEU A 134 -32.01 0.14 13.85
C LEU A 134 -32.85 -0.63 14.87
N GLU A 135 -33.64 -1.63 14.43
CA GLU A 135 -34.45 -2.48 15.31
C GLU A 135 -33.59 -3.38 16.20
N ARG A 136 -32.53 -4.00 15.64
CA ARG A 136 -31.53 -4.77 16.39
C ARG A 136 -31.00 -3.99 17.59
N ASP A 137 -30.71 -2.71 17.38
CA ASP A 137 -30.10 -1.83 18.36
C ASP A 137 -31.15 -1.10 19.24
N ASN A 138 -32.43 -1.50 19.17
CA ASN A 138 -33.55 -0.84 19.86
C ASN A 138 -33.62 0.67 19.62
N PHE A 139 -33.20 1.12 18.43
CA PHE A 139 -33.05 2.53 18.08
C PHE A 139 -32.17 3.31 19.06
N LEU A 140 -31.21 2.65 19.73
CA LEU A 140 -30.24 3.28 20.63
C LEU A 140 -28.92 3.50 19.88
N CYS A 141 -28.36 4.71 19.97
CA CYS A 141 -27.06 5.01 19.37
C CYS A 141 -25.97 4.14 20.00
N GLN A 142 -25.31 3.31 19.19
CA GLN A 142 -24.26 2.39 19.66
C GLN A 142 -22.91 3.09 19.94
N PHE A 143 -22.79 4.37 19.59
CA PHE A 143 -21.59 5.17 19.91
C PHE A 143 -21.71 5.85 21.27
N CYS A 144 -22.77 6.63 21.50
CA CYS A 144 -22.93 7.38 22.76
C CYS A 144 -23.81 6.67 23.80
N ASN A 145 -24.55 5.64 23.40
CA ASN A 145 -25.47 4.87 24.23
C ASN A 145 -26.53 5.71 25.00
N ALA A 146 -26.79 6.94 24.53
CA ALA A 146 -27.63 7.90 25.25
C ALA A 146 -28.75 8.48 24.38
N ALA A 147 -28.53 8.63 23.08
CA ALA A 147 -29.47 9.22 22.14
C ALA A 147 -30.14 8.16 21.26
N LYS A 148 -31.32 8.50 20.74
CA LYS A 148 -31.99 7.68 19.74
C LYS A 148 -31.16 7.63 18.45
N ALA A 149 -30.88 6.44 17.95
CA ALA A 149 -30.30 6.22 16.64
C ALA A 149 -31.31 6.54 15.53
N THR A 150 -30.87 7.34 14.57
CA THR A 150 -31.67 7.76 13.41
C THR A 150 -30.96 7.47 12.10
N GLN A 151 -29.72 7.00 12.14
CA GLN A 151 -28.89 6.70 10.99
C GLN A 151 -28.18 5.36 11.21
N VAL A 152 -27.76 4.74 10.11
CA VAL A 152 -26.91 3.56 10.11
C VAL A 152 -25.65 3.95 9.38
N HIS A 153 -24.51 3.74 10.04
CA HIS A 153 -23.19 4.05 9.54
C HIS A 153 -22.52 2.77 9.04
N HIS A 154 -21.89 2.82 7.87
CA HIS A 154 -21.09 1.73 7.32
C HIS A 154 -19.66 1.80 7.88
N LEU A 155 -19.22 0.75 8.56
CA LEU A 155 -17.83 0.63 9.05
C LEU A 155 -16.85 0.24 7.93
N SER A 156 -17.35 -0.40 6.88
CA SER A 156 -16.63 -0.69 5.65
C SER A 156 -17.59 -0.67 4.47
N TYR A 157 -17.06 -0.28 3.31
CA TYR A 157 -17.76 -0.31 2.02
C TYR A 157 -17.30 -1.49 1.14
N ASP A 158 -16.43 -2.36 1.66
CA ASP A 158 -15.88 -3.51 0.93
C ASP A 158 -16.96 -4.48 0.46
N ASN A 159 -18.01 -4.64 1.25
CA ASN A 159 -19.14 -5.51 0.94
C ASN A 159 -20.42 -4.74 0.57
N LEU A 160 -20.33 -3.46 0.17
CA LEU A 160 -21.49 -2.64 -0.19
C LEU A 160 -22.49 -3.42 -1.04
N GLY A 161 -23.78 -3.38 -0.68
CA GLY A 161 -24.83 -4.16 -1.34
C GLY A 161 -25.04 -5.57 -0.78
N ASN A 162 -24.01 -6.16 -0.19
CA ASN A 162 -24.02 -7.50 0.41
C ASN A 162 -23.34 -7.47 1.80
N GLU A 163 -23.58 -6.41 2.58
CA GLU A 163 -22.88 -6.21 3.85
C GLU A 163 -23.39 -7.16 4.93
N CYS A 164 -22.49 -7.56 5.82
CA CYS A 164 -22.83 -8.22 7.06
C CYS A 164 -23.37 -7.21 8.07
N ASP A 165 -24.28 -7.63 8.94
CA ASP A 165 -24.92 -6.72 9.91
C ASP A 165 -23.91 -6.08 10.88
N PHE A 166 -22.79 -6.75 11.18
CA PHE A 166 -21.73 -6.20 12.03
C PHE A 166 -20.92 -5.08 11.36
N GLU A 167 -21.01 -4.92 10.03
CA GLU A 167 -20.41 -3.81 9.30
C GLU A 167 -21.27 -2.54 9.40
N LEU A 168 -22.43 -2.62 10.05
CA LEU A 168 -23.43 -1.57 10.14
C LEU A 168 -23.71 -1.18 11.59
N LEU A 169 -23.55 0.11 11.89
CA LEU A 169 -23.67 0.66 13.24
C LEU A 169 -24.85 1.65 13.33
N SER A 170 -25.80 1.41 14.23
CA SER A 170 -26.88 2.38 14.50
C SER A 170 -26.33 3.57 15.28
N VAL A 171 -26.48 4.78 14.74
CA VAL A 171 -25.95 6.01 15.35
C VAL A 171 -26.98 7.14 15.32
N CYS A 172 -26.89 8.06 16.29
CA CYS A 172 -27.59 9.32 16.22
C CYS A 172 -26.86 10.28 15.27
N TYR A 173 -27.59 11.27 14.74
CA TYR A 173 -27.04 12.24 13.79
C TYR A 173 -25.74 12.93 14.28
N PRO A 174 -25.64 13.44 15.53
CA PRO A 174 -24.39 14.04 16.01
C PRO A 174 -23.20 13.07 15.99
N CYS A 175 -23.39 11.84 16.47
CA CYS A 175 -22.33 10.82 16.45
C CYS A 175 -21.94 10.45 15.02
N HIS A 176 -22.90 10.40 14.10
CA HIS A 176 -22.61 10.11 12.69
C HIS A 176 -21.69 11.16 12.07
N GLN A 177 -21.89 12.45 12.36
CA GLN A 177 -21.01 13.51 11.89
C GLN A 177 -19.60 13.39 12.49
N ILE A 178 -19.51 13.14 13.80
CA ILE A 178 -18.22 12.95 14.49
C ILE A 178 -17.43 11.79 13.87
N ILE A 179 -18.10 10.67 13.57
CA ILE A 179 -17.43 9.52 12.95
C ILE A 179 -16.87 9.90 11.58
N HIS A 180 -17.66 10.58 10.73
CA HIS A 180 -17.15 11.06 9.44
C HIS A 180 -16.00 12.06 9.58
N ASP A 181 -16.04 12.94 10.58
CA ASP A 181 -14.93 13.86 10.86
C ASP A 181 -13.66 13.11 11.27
N ILE A 182 -13.78 12.04 12.08
CA ILE A 182 -12.64 11.20 12.46
C ILE A 182 -12.08 10.48 11.23
N GLU A 183 -12.93 9.82 10.46
CA GLU A 183 -12.53 9.07 9.25
C GLU A 183 -11.86 9.99 8.23
N THR A 184 -12.37 11.20 8.03
CA THR A 184 -11.77 12.16 7.11
C THR A 184 -10.43 12.71 7.60
N ASN A 185 -10.25 12.88 8.91
CA ASN A 185 -9.00 13.37 9.50
C ASN A 185 -7.92 12.29 9.60
N GLU A 186 -8.27 11.02 9.81
CA GLU A 186 -7.31 9.90 9.74
C GLU A 186 -6.86 9.61 8.30
N ASN A 187 -7.64 10.04 7.30
CA ASN A 187 -7.35 9.88 5.87
C ASN A 187 -6.31 10.87 5.28
N ILE A 188 -5.52 11.59 6.11
CA ILE A 188 -4.38 12.38 5.62
C ILE A 188 -3.28 11.48 4.99
N TYR A 189 -3.31 10.16 5.27
CA TYR A 189 -2.39 9.18 4.67
C TYR A 189 -2.99 8.29 3.56
N ASP A 190 -4.30 8.38 3.26
CA ASP A 190 -4.97 7.44 2.34
C ASP A 190 -5.95 8.12 1.36
N ARG A 191 -5.53 9.23 0.75
CA ARG A 191 -6.24 9.81 -0.40
C ARG A 191 -5.96 9.08 -1.72
N SER A 192 -5.01 8.15 -1.77
CA SER A 192 -4.65 7.42 -2.99
C SER A 192 -5.63 6.29 -3.34
N GLN A 193 -6.36 5.72 -2.38
CA GLN A 193 -7.22 4.56 -2.66
C GLN A 193 -8.69 4.87 -2.99
N ARG A 194 -9.14 6.13 -2.83
CA ARG A 194 -10.51 6.53 -3.24
C ARG A 194 -10.65 6.91 -4.71
N LYS A 195 -9.56 7.00 -5.48
CA LYS A 195 -9.59 7.48 -6.88
C LYS A 195 -9.66 6.38 -7.95
N GLU A 196 -9.66 5.10 -7.59
CA GLU A 196 -9.63 3.99 -8.57
C GLU A 196 -10.76 2.96 -8.42
N LEU A 197 -11.97 3.42 -8.07
CA LEU A 197 -13.19 2.61 -8.26
C LEU A 197 -13.98 3.02 -9.49
#